data_AF-A0A9E7I680-F1
#
_entry.id   AF-A0A9E7I680-F1
#
_cell.length_a   1.000
_cell.length_b   1.000
_cell.length_c   1.000
_cell.angle_alpha   90.00
_cell.angle_beta   90.00
_cell.angle_gamma   90.00
#
_symmetry.space_group_name_H-M   'P 1'
#
loop_
_entity.id
_entity.type
_entity.pdbx_description
1 polymer ?
#
loop_
_entity_poly.entity_id
_entity_poly.type
_entity_poly.pdbx_seq_one_letter_code
_entity_poly.pdbx_strand_id
1 'polypeptide(L)'
;MGNCWFRRQISIYRVSSNAKSESPKGQSPVVKEEEKEDSKLPSNPEEVEDLRRDTATNPLVAFTFSELKKITGNFRQDNVLGVGGFGRVYKGFITEDLREGLQPLQVAVKVHDGDNSHQGHREWLAEVIFLGQLSHPNLVKLIGYCCEDEHRVLVYEFMARGSVESNLFSRVLLPLPWSIRMRIAFGAAKGLAFLHEAKKPVIYRDFKTSNILLDEEYNAKLSDFGLAKDGPVGDKSHVTTRIMGTYGYAAPEYIMTGHLTAMSDVYSFGIVLLELLTGRKSLDKSRPVREQMLADWAAPLLTQKRKVMGMIDPRLGGEYPDKAVQKIAMLAHHCLNRNPKARPFMRDIVCSLEPLQVAVDVPVMEAINP
;
A
#
# COMPACT_ATOMS: atom_id res chain seq x y z
N MET A 1 7.62 -16.35 35.73
CA MET A 1 7.49 -14.96 36.21
C MET A 1 8.35 -14.11 35.30
N GLY A 2 7.90 -13.14 34.50
CA GLY A 2 6.61 -12.60 34.12
C GLY A 2 6.89 -11.42 33.18
N ASN A 3 6.01 -11.22 32.20
CA ASN A 3 5.80 -9.98 31.41
C ASN A 3 6.87 -9.64 30.35
N CYS A 4 6.57 -9.04 29.19
CA CYS A 4 5.44 -8.21 28.80
C CYS A 4 5.36 -8.14 27.26
N TRP A 5 4.31 -8.69 26.63
CA TRP A 5 4.06 -8.51 25.20
C TRP A 5 3.04 -7.38 25.00
N PHE A 6 3.48 -6.28 24.40
CA PHE A 6 2.59 -5.16 24.06
C PHE A 6 1.63 -5.58 22.92
N ARG A 7 0.40 -5.92 23.30
CA ARG A 7 -0.75 -5.99 22.40
C ARG A 7 -1.03 -4.57 21.88
N ARG A 8 -0.84 -4.30 20.58
CA ARG A 8 -1.37 -3.09 19.93
C ARG A 8 -2.56 -3.48 19.05
N GLN A 9 -3.76 -3.15 19.51
CA GLN A 9 -4.96 -3.08 18.69
C GLN A 9 -4.81 -1.93 17.69
N ILE A 10 -4.89 -2.23 16.40
CA ILE A 10 -5.18 -1.22 15.38
C ILE A 10 -6.69 -1.08 15.36
N SER A 11 -7.19 0.05 15.88
CA SER A 11 -8.62 0.35 15.89
C SER A 11 -9.01 1.07 14.60
N ILE A 12 -9.79 0.40 13.75
CA ILE A 12 -10.50 1.01 12.63
C ILE A 12 -11.69 1.76 13.25
N TYR A 13 -11.60 3.08 13.42
CA TYR A 13 -12.72 3.88 13.90
C TYR A 13 -13.64 4.28 12.73
N ARG A 14 -14.92 3.93 12.87
CA ARG A 14 -16.06 4.44 12.09
C ARG A 14 -16.32 5.90 12.51
N VAL A 15 -16.37 6.82 11.55
CA VAL A 15 -16.83 8.20 11.82
C VAL A 15 -18.35 8.18 11.91
N SER A 16 -18.90 8.47 13.09
CA SER A 16 -20.32 8.80 13.27
C SER A 16 -20.42 10.32 13.41
N SER A 17 -21.03 10.98 12.42
CA SER A 17 -21.26 12.43 12.43
C SER A 17 -22.54 12.74 13.21
N ASN A 18 -22.40 13.23 14.43
CA ASN A 18 -23.46 13.93 15.14
C ASN A 18 -23.17 15.43 15.08
N ALA A 19 -23.81 16.13 14.14
CA ALA A 19 -23.89 17.58 14.14
C ALA A 19 -25.27 17.99 13.63
N LYS A 20 -26.09 18.56 14.53
CA LYS A 20 -27.32 19.28 14.20
C LYS A 20 -26.94 20.64 13.62
N SER A 21 -27.38 20.97 12.41
CA SER A 21 -27.74 22.34 12.05
C SER A 21 -28.58 22.38 10.76
N GLU A 22 -29.78 22.95 10.94
CA GLU A 22 -30.74 23.56 10.04
C GLU A 22 -30.47 23.62 8.52
N SER A 23 -31.47 23.18 7.78
CA SER A 23 -31.62 23.20 6.32
C SER A 23 -32.01 24.57 5.75
N PRO A 24 -31.54 24.88 4.52
CA PRO A 24 -32.39 25.53 3.53
C PRO A 24 -32.66 24.60 2.33
N LYS A 25 -33.94 24.54 1.94
CA LYS A 25 -34.45 23.79 0.79
C LYS A 25 -33.94 24.40 -0.52
N GLY A 26 -33.17 23.63 -1.28
CA GLY A 26 -32.90 23.86 -2.70
C GLY A 26 -33.04 22.54 -3.44
N GLN A 27 -34.16 22.37 -4.16
CA GLN A 27 -34.43 21.18 -4.95
C GLN A 27 -33.55 21.17 -6.21
N SER A 28 -32.74 20.13 -6.35
CA SER A 28 -32.19 19.69 -7.63
C SER A 28 -32.14 18.16 -7.57
N PRO A 29 -32.45 17.44 -8.67
CA PRO A 29 -32.80 16.03 -8.59
C PRO A 29 -31.55 15.20 -8.28
N VAL A 30 -31.51 14.66 -7.05
CA VAL A 30 -30.61 13.57 -6.68
C VAL A 30 -31.05 12.35 -7.47
N VAL A 31 -30.37 12.07 -8.58
CA VAL A 31 -30.47 10.78 -9.25
C VAL A 31 -29.91 9.75 -8.29
N LYS A 32 -30.80 9.04 -7.60
CA LYS A 32 -30.49 7.82 -6.85
C LYS A 32 -30.10 6.74 -7.85
N GLU A 33 -28.81 6.64 -8.14
CA GLU A 33 -28.24 5.57 -8.97
C GLU A 33 -27.49 4.50 -8.16
N GLU A 34 -27.69 4.46 -6.84
CA GLU A 34 -27.08 3.43 -5.97
C GLU A 34 -28.15 2.56 -5.33
N GLU A 35 -28.62 1.55 -6.07
CA GLU A 35 -29.26 0.34 -5.51
C GLU A 35 -29.28 -0.86 -6.49
N LYS A 36 -28.38 -0.90 -7.48
CA LYS A 36 -28.29 -2.01 -8.45
C LYS A 36 -26.84 -2.46 -8.68
N GLU A 37 -26.20 -2.96 -7.64
CA GLU A 37 -25.00 -3.80 -7.79
C GLU A 37 -24.86 -4.79 -6.61
N ASP A 38 -25.95 -5.51 -6.32
CA ASP A 38 -25.84 -6.86 -5.75
C ASP A 38 -25.67 -7.83 -6.92
N SER A 39 -24.55 -7.69 -7.64
CA SER A 39 -24.05 -8.82 -8.41
C SER A 39 -23.63 -9.88 -7.39
N LYS A 40 -24.14 -11.10 -7.56
CA LYS A 40 -23.75 -12.24 -6.74
C LYS A 40 -22.23 -12.36 -6.83
N LEU A 41 -21.55 -12.15 -5.71
CA LEU A 41 -20.09 -12.28 -5.64
C LEU A 41 -19.71 -13.73 -6.01
N PRO A 42 -18.59 -13.93 -6.72
CA PRO A 42 -18.21 -15.25 -7.19
C PRO A 42 -17.94 -16.19 -6.02
N SER A 43 -18.40 -17.42 -6.17
CA SER A 43 -18.43 -18.45 -5.12
C SER A 43 -17.48 -19.62 -5.40
N ASN A 44 -16.97 -19.72 -6.62
CA ASN A 44 -16.07 -20.77 -7.07
C ASN A 44 -15.05 -20.22 -8.09
N PRO A 45 -13.99 -20.98 -8.44
CA PRO A 45 -12.95 -20.50 -9.35
C PRO A 45 -13.45 -20.27 -10.79
N GLU A 46 -14.45 -21.01 -11.27
CA GLU A 46 -14.99 -20.85 -12.63
C GLU A 46 -15.65 -19.47 -12.79
N GLU A 47 -16.47 -19.06 -11.82
CA GLU A 47 -17.09 -17.73 -11.77
C GLU A 47 -16.04 -16.60 -11.70
N VAL A 48 -14.91 -16.84 -11.03
CA VAL A 48 -13.79 -15.88 -10.95
C VAL A 48 -13.11 -15.76 -12.31
N GLU A 49 -12.81 -16.87 -12.98
CA GLU A 49 -12.20 -16.84 -14.31
C GLU A 49 -13.14 -16.26 -15.38
N ASP A 50 -14.45 -16.50 -15.28
CA ASP A 50 -15.46 -15.85 -16.12
C ASP A 50 -15.39 -14.33 -16.02
N LEU A 51 -15.30 -13.78 -14.80
CA LEU A 51 -15.15 -12.34 -14.57
C LEU A 51 -13.84 -11.77 -15.10
N ARG A 52 -12.80 -12.60 -15.20
CA ARG A 52 -11.47 -12.20 -15.66
C ARG A 52 -11.27 -12.39 -17.17
N ARG A 53 -12.08 -13.22 -17.84
CA ARG A 53 -11.84 -13.74 -19.20
C ARG A 53 -11.47 -12.66 -20.22
N ASP A 54 -12.08 -11.48 -20.16
CA ASP A 54 -11.84 -10.39 -21.12
C ASP A 54 -10.63 -9.49 -20.78
N THR A 55 -9.98 -9.73 -19.64
CA THR A 55 -8.97 -8.82 -19.07
C THR A 55 -7.72 -9.53 -18.54
N ALA A 56 -7.75 -10.86 -18.40
CA ALA A 56 -6.67 -11.65 -17.81
C ALA A 56 -5.38 -11.58 -18.64
N THR A 57 -4.43 -10.75 -18.21
CA THR A 57 -3.08 -10.68 -18.79
C THR A 57 -2.08 -11.54 -17.99
N ASN A 58 -2.37 -11.79 -16.71
CA ASN A 58 -1.56 -12.65 -15.84
C ASN A 58 -2.28 -13.98 -15.56
N PRO A 59 -1.68 -15.14 -15.91
CA PRO A 59 -2.24 -16.43 -15.50
C PRO A 59 -2.14 -16.55 -13.97
N LEU A 60 -3.29 -16.80 -13.33
CA LEU A 60 -3.36 -17.08 -11.89
C LEU A 60 -3.68 -18.56 -11.69
N VAL A 61 -3.06 -19.16 -10.68
CA VAL A 61 -3.33 -20.56 -10.30
C VAL A 61 -4.51 -20.60 -9.33
N ALA A 62 -5.55 -21.35 -9.68
CA ALA A 62 -6.60 -21.71 -8.74
C ALA A 62 -6.11 -22.87 -7.85
N PHE A 63 -5.81 -22.55 -6.60
CA PHE A 63 -5.42 -23.51 -5.57
C PHE A 63 -6.64 -24.00 -4.80
N THR A 64 -6.62 -25.29 -4.46
CA THR A 64 -7.54 -25.86 -3.47
C THR A 64 -7.09 -25.49 -2.07
N PHE A 65 -8.01 -25.45 -1.11
CA PHE A 65 -7.69 -25.19 0.28
C PHE A 65 -6.79 -26.29 0.88
N SER A 66 -6.93 -27.53 0.40
CA SER A 66 -6.07 -28.66 0.77
C SER A 66 -4.61 -28.45 0.37
N GLU A 67 -4.36 -27.93 -0.84
CA GLU A 67 -3.00 -27.57 -1.28
C GLU A 67 -2.42 -26.43 -0.43
N LEU A 68 -3.23 -25.43 -0.09
CA LEU A 68 -2.79 -24.33 0.77
C LEU A 68 -2.43 -24.79 2.18
N LYS A 69 -3.12 -25.80 2.72
CA LYS A 69 -2.71 -26.46 3.97
C LYS A 69 -1.33 -27.11 3.83
N LYS A 70 -1.04 -27.79 2.73
CA LYS A 70 0.31 -28.36 2.49
C LYS A 70 1.36 -27.25 2.39
N ILE A 71 1.11 -26.23 1.57
CA ILE A 71 2.02 -25.09 1.34
C ILE A 71 2.40 -24.37 2.65
N THR A 72 1.44 -24.22 3.57
CA THR A 72 1.62 -23.46 4.82
C THR A 72 1.95 -24.34 6.04
N GLY A 73 1.97 -25.67 5.87
CA GLY A 73 2.11 -26.62 6.96
C GLY A 73 0.94 -26.58 7.93
N ASN A 74 -0.31 -26.57 7.43
CA ASN A 74 -1.56 -26.39 8.16
C ASN A 74 -1.71 -25.03 8.85
N PHE A 75 -1.32 -23.95 8.16
CA PHE A 75 -1.42 -22.57 8.69
C PHE A 75 -0.77 -22.43 10.08
N ARG A 76 0.40 -23.03 10.27
CA ARG A 76 1.13 -23.01 11.55
C ARG A 76 1.38 -21.59 12.01
N GLN A 77 1.21 -21.37 13.31
CA GLN A 77 1.40 -20.06 13.93
C GLN A 77 2.86 -19.56 13.79
N ASP A 78 3.83 -20.48 13.78
CA ASP A 78 5.25 -20.17 13.58
C ASP A 78 5.55 -19.56 12.19
N ASN A 79 4.66 -19.78 11.22
CA ASN A 79 4.79 -19.27 9.86
C ASN A 79 4.08 -17.92 9.65
N VAL A 80 3.48 -17.32 10.68
CA VAL A 80 2.77 -16.05 10.53
C VAL A 80 3.76 -14.92 10.28
N LEU A 81 3.61 -14.26 9.13
CA LEU A 81 4.38 -13.09 8.72
C LEU A 81 3.75 -11.78 9.23
N GLY A 82 2.43 -11.76 9.36
CA GLY A 82 1.70 -10.58 9.82
C GLY A 82 0.22 -10.86 10.05
N VAL A 83 -0.39 -10.01 10.89
CA VAL A 83 -1.83 -10.01 11.20
C VAL A 83 -2.32 -8.56 11.11
N GLY A 84 -3.33 -8.31 10.28
CA GLY A 84 -3.85 -6.96 10.04
C GLY A 84 -5.36 -6.94 9.80
N GLY A 85 -5.89 -5.77 9.43
CA GLY A 85 -7.32 -5.60 9.11
C GLY A 85 -7.80 -6.41 7.90
N PHE A 86 -6.86 -6.95 7.13
CA PHE A 86 -7.09 -7.75 5.91
C PHE A 86 -6.83 -9.25 6.13
N GLY A 87 -6.75 -9.67 7.39
CA GLY A 87 -6.53 -11.06 7.79
C GLY A 87 -5.08 -11.41 8.11
N ARG A 88 -4.76 -12.70 8.03
CA ARG A 88 -3.47 -13.28 8.42
C ARG A 88 -2.65 -13.66 7.21
N VAL A 89 -1.35 -13.38 7.25
CA VAL A 89 -0.41 -13.76 6.19
C VAL A 89 0.54 -14.81 6.73
N TYR A 90 0.64 -15.93 6.03
CA TYR A 90 1.52 -17.06 6.36
C TYR A 90 2.63 -17.19 5.33
N LYS A 91 3.83 -17.53 5.80
CA LYS A 91 4.91 -18.03 4.95
C LYS A 91 4.55 -19.43 4.48
N GLY A 92 4.76 -19.69 3.19
CA GLY A 92 4.57 -21.00 2.61
C GLY A 92 5.64 -21.34 1.59
N PHE A 93 5.64 -22.59 1.14
CA PHE A 93 6.51 -23.07 0.08
C PHE A 93 5.72 -24.00 -0.83
N ILE A 94 5.65 -23.66 -2.12
CA ILE A 94 5.16 -24.55 -3.16
C ILE A 94 6.28 -25.55 -3.44
N THR A 95 5.99 -26.83 -3.24
CA THR A 95 6.93 -27.92 -3.51
C THR A 95 6.72 -28.47 -4.92
N GLU A 96 7.74 -29.16 -5.45
CA GLU A 96 7.70 -29.76 -6.80
C GLU A 96 6.61 -30.84 -6.92
N ASP A 97 6.34 -31.56 -5.83
CA ASP A 97 5.36 -32.65 -5.75
C ASP A 97 3.92 -32.15 -5.49
N LEU A 98 3.71 -30.84 -5.33
CA LEU A 98 2.39 -30.30 -5.02
C LEU A 98 1.41 -30.52 -6.19
N ARG A 99 1.84 -30.17 -7.41
CA ARG A 99 1.08 -30.28 -8.65
C ARG A 99 2.03 -30.21 -9.85
N GLU A 100 1.85 -31.10 -10.82
CA GLU A 100 2.63 -31.10 -12.05
C GLU A 100 2.53 -29.74 -12.77
N GLY A 101 3.68 -29.20 -13.21
CA GLY A 101 3.78 -27.90 -13.89
C GLY A 101 3.91 -26.68 -12.97
N LEU A 102 3.75 -26.83 -11.65
CA LEU A 102 4.06 -25.75 -10.70
C LEU A 102 5.53 -25.78 -10.30
N GLN A 103 6.20 -24.64 -10.42
CA GLN A 103 7.60 -24.49 -10.03
C GLN A 103 7.73 -24.31 -8.51
N PRO A 104 8.77 -24.89 -7.88
CA PRO A 104 9.04 -24.66 -6.47
C PRO A 104 9.26 -23.18 -6.17
N LEU A 105 8.55 -22.64 -5.19
CA LEU A 105 8.56 -21.20 -4.92
C LEU A 105 8.18 -20.91 -3.47
N GLN A 106 8.93 -20.00 -2.84
CA GLN A 106 8.55 -19.44 -1.55
C GLN A 106 7.46 -18.39 -1.74
N VAL A 107 6.40 -18.50 -0.96
CA VAL A 107 5.19 -17.71 -1.13
C VAL A 107 4.70 -17.09 0.18
N ALA A 108 3.90 -16.03 0.06
CA ALA A 108 3.10 -15.47 1.14
C ALA A 108 1.62 -15.78 0.88
N VAL A 109 0.96 -16.41 1.86
CA VAL A 109 -0.43 -16.85 1.77
C VAL A 109 -1.29 -15.96 2.68
N LYS A 110 -2.06 -15.04 2.09
CA LYS A 110 -2.96 -14.12 2.79
C LYS A 110 -4.35 -14.75 2.88
N VAL A 111 -4.76 -15.09 4.09
CA VAL A 111 -6.10 -15.58 4.40
C VAL A 111 -6.95 -14.38 4.80
N HIS A 112 -8.01 -14.11 4.06
CA HIS A 112 -9.03 -13.16 4.51
C HIS A 112 -9.85 -13.91 5.55
N ASP A 113 -9.77 -13.46 6.81
CA ASP A 113 -10.44 -14.13 7.92
C ASP A 113 -11.94 -14.25 7.58
N GLY A 114 -12.43 -15.50 7.54
CA GLY A 114 -13.76 -15.89 7.07
C GLY A 114 -14.92 -15.44 7.95
N ASP A 115 -14.82 -14.28 8.59
CA ASP A 115 -15.91 -13.65 9.33
C ASP A 115 -16.93 -13.04 8.36
N ASN A 116 -17.41 -13.80 7.36
CA ASN A 116 -18.50 -13.53 6.40
C ASN A 116 -18.78 -12.06 6.05
N SER A 117 -17.74 -11.23 6.02
CA SER A 117 -17.91 -9.81 5.82
C SER A 117 -17.91 -9.62 4.32
N HIS A 118 -19.04 -9.15 3.79
CA HIS A 118 -19.15 -8.77 2.38
C HIS A 118 -17.98 -7.85 1.94
N GLN A 119 -17.38 -7.11 2.89
CA GLN A 119 -16.18 -6.31 2.68
C GLN A 119 -14.94 -7.17 2.35
N GLY A 120 -14.60 -8.19 3.15
CA GLY A 120 -13.42 -9.01 2.93
C GLY A 120 -13.47 -9.77 1.60
N HIS A 121 -14.66 -10.24 1.21
CA HIS A 121 -14.86 -10.87 -0.09
C HIS A 121 -14.70 -9.88 -1.27
N ARG A 122 -15.18 -8.64 -1.10
CA ARG A 122 -15.01 -7.58 -2.10
C ARG A 122 -13.55 -7.16 -2.25
N GLU A 123 -12.82 -7.05 -1.14
CA GLU A 123 -11.38 -6.75 -1.14
C GLU A 123 -10.59 -7.87 -1.81
N TRP A 124 -10.85 -9.13 -1.43
CA TRP A 124 -10.25 -10.30 -2.07
C TRP A 124 -10.49 -10.30 -3.59
N LEU A 125 -11.75 -10.09 -4.02
CA LEU A 125 -12.10 -10.08 -5.44
C LEU A 125 -11.42 -8.93 -6.18
N ALA A 126 -11.38 -7.74 -5.57
CA ALA A 126 -10.68 -6.59 -6.14
C ALA A 126 -9.20 -6.90 -6.38
N GLU A 127 -8.52 -7.55 -5.42
CA GLU A 127 -7.12 -7.96 -5.59
C GLU A 127 -6.93 -8.96 -6.74
N VAL A 128 -7.80 -9.97 -6.84
CA VAL A 128 -7.76 -10.96 -7.93
C VAL A 128 -7.95 -10.29 -9.29
N ILE A 129 -8.89 -9.35 -9.39
CA ILE A 129 -9.17 -8.60 -10.63
C ILE A 129 -7.96 -7.73 -10.99
N PHE A 130 -7.52 -6.84 -10.10
CA PHE A 130 -6.45 -5.90 -10.41
C PHE A 130 -5.11 -6.59 -10.66
N LEU A 131 -4.64 -7.46 -9.75
CA LEU A 131 -3.35 -8.14 -9.92
C LEU A 131 -3.39 -9.25 -10.98
N GLY A 132 -4.59 -9.73 -11.33
CA GLY A 132 -4.80 -10.60 -12.49
C GLY A 132 -4.65 -9.90 -13.84
N GLN A 133 -4.68 -8.56 -13.88
CA GLN A 133 -4.59 -7.73 -15.09
C GLN A 133 -3.31 -6.86 -15.14
N LEU A 134 -2.68 -6.63 -13.99
CA LEU A 134 -1.58 -5.69 -13.83
C LEU A 134 -0.28 -6.44 -13.54
N SER A 135 0.76 -6.16 -14.34
CA SER A 135 2.10 -6.74 -14.16
C SER A 135 3.15 -5.67 -14.28
N HIS A 136 3.92 -5.45 -13.22
CA HIS A 136 4.98 -4.45 -13.18
C HIS A 136 6.01 -4.79 -12.08
N PRO A 137 7.32 -4.53 -12.27
CA PRO A 137 8.35 -4.89 -11.28
C PRO A 137 8.18 -4.28 -9.89
N ASN A 138 7.46 -3.16 -9.78
CA ASN A 138 7.15 -2.49 -8.51
C ASN A 138 5.72 -2.78 -7.99
N LEU A 139 5.06 -3.82 -8.48
CA LEU A 139 3.84 -4.37 -7.92
C LEU A 139 4.11 -5.81 -7.45
N VAL A 140 3.55 -6.20 -6.31
CA VAL A 140 3.68 -7.57 -5.81
C VAL A 140 2.93 -8.52 -6.75
N LYS A 141 3.60 -9.59 -7.17
CA LYS A 141 3.04 -10.61 -8.04
C LYS A 141 2.06 -11.49 -7.26
N LEU A 142 0.80 -11.49 -7.71
CA LEU A 142 -0.18 -12.51 -7.33
C LEU A 142 0.10 -13.77 -8.15
N ILE A 143 0.36 -14.87 -7.46
CA ILE A 143 0.63 -16.19 -8.06
C ILE A 143 -0.69 -16.93 -8.29
N GLY A 144 -1.62 -16.79 -7.35
CA GLY A 144 -2.88 -17.50 -7.42
C GLY A 144 -3.81 -17.16 -6.27
N TYR A 145 -4.93 -17.87 -6.23
CA TYR A 145 -5.98 -17.65 -5.26
C TYR A 145 -6.67 -18.98 -4.90
N CYS A 146 -7.45 -18.96 -3.83
CA CYS A 146 -8.40 -20.02 -3.49
C CYS A 146 -9.77 -19.39 -3.25
N CYS A 147 -10.79 -20.00 -3.87
CA CYS A 147 -12.20 -19.67 -3.76
C CYS A 147 -12.96 -20.98 -3.57
N GLU A 148 -12.99 -21.49 -2.34
CA GLU A 148 -13.68 -22.74 -1.98
C GLU A 148 -14.48 -22.50 -0.71
N ASP A 149 -15.78 -22.83 -0.71
CA ASP A 149 -16.69 -22.58 0.41
C ASP A 149 -16.57 -21.11 0.91
N GLU A 150 -16.20 -20.93 2.17
CA GLU A 150 -15.96 -19.63 2.82
C GLU A 150 -14.47 -19.19 2.76
N HIS A 151 -13.60 -20.01 2.16
CA HIS A 151 -12.17 -19.73 2.09
C HIS A 151 -11.88 -18.78 0.94
N ARG A 152 -11.36 -17.59 1.31
CA ARG A 152 -10.86 -16.57 0.39
C ARG A 152 -9.40 -16.31 0.69
N VAL A 153 -8.53 -16.93 -0.10
CA VAL A 153 -7.08 -16.91 0.13
C VAL A 153 -6.37 -16.40 -1.12
N LEU A 154 -5.31 -15.63 -0.92
CA LEU A 154 -4.44 -15.13 -1.98
C LEU A 154 -3.02 -15.63 -1.75
N VAL A 155 -2.33 -15.99 -2.83
CA VAL A 155 -0.96 -16.49 -2.82
C VAL A 155 -0.09 -15.53 -3.61
N TYR A 156 0.89 -14.93 -2.95
CA TYR A 156 1.81 -13.95 -3.54
C TYR A 156 3.25 -14.45 -3.53
N GLU A 157 4.09 -13.82 -4.34
CA GLU A 157 5.54 -13.92 -4.13
C GLU A 157 5.92 -13.50 -2.71
N PHE A 158 6.95 -14.16 -2.15
CA PHE A 158 7.43 -13.84 -0.82
C PHE A 158 8.36 -12.62 -0.83
N MET A 159 8.08 -11.64 0.04
CA MET A 159 8.85 -10.41 0.17
C MET A 159 9.76 -10.47 1.40
N ALA A 160 11.02 -10.86 1.19
CA ALA A 160 11.94 -11.28 2.24
C ALA A 160 12.20 -10.25 3.35
N ARG A 161 12.10 -8.96 3.04
CA ARG A 161 12.37 -7.87 3.99
C ARG A 161 11.11 -7.26 4.59
N GLY A 162 9.94 -7.83 4.31
CA GLY A 162 8.66 -7.34 4.84
C GLY A 162 8.32 -5.95 4.35
N SER A 163 7.61 -5.16 5.17
CA SER A 163 7.14 -3.83 4.79
C SER A 163 8.15 -2.72 5.11
N VAL A 164 8.06 -1.60 4.38
CA VAL A 164 8.81 -0.38 4.69
C VAL A 164 8.50 0.09 6.11
N GLU A 165 7.25 0.00 6.57
CA GLU A 165 6.86 0.36 7.94
C GLU A 165 7.71 -0.40 8.98
N SER A 166 7.83 -1.72 8.81
CA SER A 166 8.54 -2.59 9.75
C SER A 166 10.04 -2.30 9.82
N ASN A 167 10.64 -1.84 8.71
CA ASN A 167 12.05 -1.46 8.64
C ASN A 167 12.27 -0.04 9.17
N LEU A 168 11.45 0.93 8.74
CA LEU A 168 11.63 2.35 9.00
C LEU A 168 11.39 2.73 10.46
N PHE A 169 10.39 2.12 11.09
CA PHE A 169 10.01 2.41 12.49
C PHE A 169 10.50 1.36 13.48
N SER A 170 11.36 0.43 13.03
CA SER A 170 11.98 -0.53 13.93
C SER A 170 12.82 0.19 14.98
N ARG A 171 12.78 -0.35 16.21
CA ARG A 171 13.69 0.04 17.30
C ARG A 171 14.85 -0.94 17.48
N VAL A 172 14.81 -2.06 16.75
CA VAL A 172 15.77 -3.17 16.88
C VAL A 172 16.66 -3.27 15.64
N LEU A 173 16.09 -3.05 14.45
CA LEU A 173 16.84 -3.07 13.21
C LEU A 173 17.65 -1.78 13.05
N LEU A 174 18.75 -1.88 12.29
CA LEU A 174 19.49 -0.70 11.86
C LEU A 174 18.58 0.22 11.03
N PRO A 175 18.75 1.55 11.15
CA PRO A 175 18.01 2.50 10.34
C PRO A 175 18.28 2.25 8.85
N LEU A 176 17.24 2.36 8.02
CA LEU A 176 17.41 2.32 6.56
C LEU A 176 18.35 3.45 6.12
N PRO A 177 19.47 3.17 5.43
CA PRO A 177 20.36 4.18 4.89
C PRO A 177 19.63 5.09 3.90
N TRP A 178 20.15 6.31 3.71
CA TRP A 178 19.58 7.28 2.77
C TRP A 178 19.37 6.71 1.37
N SER A 179 20.37 6.02 0.83
CA SER A 179 20.33 5.41 -0.52
C SER A 179 19.16 4.42 -0.66
N ILE A 180 18.93 3.59 0.36
CA ILE A 180 17.83 2.63 0.38
C ILE A 180 16.48 3.35 0.48
N ARG A 181 16.36 4.41 1.29
CA ARG A 181 15.13 5.22 1.34
C ARG A 181 14.79 5.83 -0.02
N MET A 182 15.79 6.32 -0.74
CA MET A 182 15.58 6.87 -2.10
C MET A 182 15.22 5.80 -3.12
N ARG A 183 15.81 4.59 -3.02
CA ARG A 183 15.42 3.43 -3.83
C ARG A 183 13.96 3.04 -3.60
N ILE A 184 13.54 3.01 -2.34
CA ILE A 184 12.16 2.70 -1.96
C ILE A 184 11.20 3.75 -2.54
N ALA A 185 11.48 5.04 -2.33
CA ALA A 185 10.65 6.13 -2.85
C ALA A 185 10.50 6.03 -4.38
N PHE A 186 11.59 5.77 -5.08
CA PHE A 186 11.60 5.66 -6.54
C PHE A 186 10.84 4.42 -7.04
N GLY A 187 11.06 3.25 -6.44
CA GLY A 187 10.33 2.03 -6.78
C GLY A 187 8.83 2.18 -6.55
N ALA A 188 8.43 2.72 -5.40
CA ALA A 188 7.03 2.95 -5.07
C ALA A 188 6.39 3.99 -6.01
N ALA A 189 7.12 5.05 -6.39
CA ALA A 189 6.66 6.03 -7.36
C ALA A 189 6.42 5.42 -8.74
N LYS A 190 7.32 4.54 -9.21
CA LYS A 190 7.16 3.82 -10.49
C LYS A 190 5.93 2.91 -10.47
N GLY A 191 5.72 2.17 -9.37
CA GLY A 191 4.53 1.35 -9.21
C GLY A 191 3.24 2.16 -9.30
N LEU A 192 3.19 3.30 -8.62
CA LEU A 192 2.00 4.17 -8.62
C LEU A 192 1.80 4.91 -9.96
N ALA A 193 2.89 5.33 -10.63
CA ALA A 193 2.84 5.90 -11.97
C ALA A 193 2.24 4.91 -12.97
N PHE A 194 2.69 3.66 -12.95
CA PHE A 194 2.15 2.60 -13.79
C PHE A 194 0.63 2.43 -13.61
N LEU A 195 0.12 2.47 -12.38
CA LEU A 195 -1.31 2.37 -12.10
C LEU A 195 -2.10 3.57 -12.66
N HIS A 196 -1.60 4.78 -12.48
CA HIS A 196 -2.27 6.00 -12.92
C HIS A 196 -2.27 6.19 -14.45
N GLU A 197 -1.27 5.63 -15.13
CA GLU A 197 -1.09 5.74 -16.58
C GLU A 197 -1.65 4.55 -17.37
N ALA A 198 -2.22 3.55 -16.69
CA ALA A 198 -2.94 2.47 -17.32
C ALA A 198 -4.10 3.00 -18.18
N LYS A 199 -4.44 2.28 -19.27
CA LYS A 199 -5.53 2.66 -20.20
C LYS A 199 -6.83 2.98 -19.47
N LYS A 200 -7.15 2.18 -18.46
CA LYS A 200 -8.13 2.50 -17.43
C LYS A 200 -7.32 2.82 -16.17
N PRO A 201 -7.19 4.10 -15.78
CA PRO A 201 -6.39 4.47 -14.62
C PRO A 201 -6.85 3.70 -13.39
N VAL A 202 -5.94 3.27 -12.53
CA VAL A 202 -6.27 2.62 -11.26
C VAL A 202 -5.86 3.52 -10.12
N ILE A 203 -6.80 3.84 -9.24
CA ILE A 203 -6.56 4.59 -8.01
C ILE A 203 -6.34 3.58 -6.89
N TYR A 204 -5.16 3.63 -6.27
CA TYR A 204 -4.72 2.62 -5.31
C TYR A 204 -5.35 2.80 -3.92
N ARG A 205 -5.62 4.05 -3.52
CA ARG A 205 -6.44 4.48 -2.37
C ARG A 205 -5.88 4.20 -0.98
N ASP A 206 -5.02 3.20 -0.81
CA ASP A 206 -4.40 2.88 0.49
C ASP A 206 -2.86 2.91 0.42
N PHE A 207 -2.31 3.96 -0.20
CA PHE A 207 -0.87 4.17 -0.29
C PHE A 207 -0.25 4.55 1.06
N LYS A 208 0.56 3.65 1.63
CA LYS A 208 1.23 3.80 2.93
C LYS A 208 2.44 2.89 3.06
N THR A 209 3.32 3.17 4.02
CA THR A 209 4.55 2.39 4.24
C THR A 209 4.31 0.93 4.62
N SER A 210 3.16 0.56 5.19
CA SER A 210 2.85 -0.84 5.49
C SER A 210 2.50 -1.67 4.25
N ASN A 211 2.09 -1.02 3.16
CA ASN A 211 1.67 -1.66 1.90
C ASN A 211 2.74 -1.54 0.79
N ILE A 212 3.93 -1.05 1.16
CA ILE A 212 5.12 -1.11 0.33
C ILE A 212 6.00 -2.22 0.90
N LEU A 213 6.13 -3.33 0.18
CA LEU A 213 6.93 -4.48 0.57
C LEU A 213 8.30 -4.44 -0.10
N LEU A 214 9.27 -5.13 0.50
CA LEU A 214 10.67 -5.12 0.11
C LEU A 214 11.17 -6.54 -0.16
N ASP A 215 11.79 -6.73 -1.32
CA ASP A 215 12.48 -7.97 -1.66
C ASP A 215 13.88 -8.02 -1.01
N GLU A 216 14.66 -9.04 -1.35
CA GLU A 216 15.99 -9.26 -0.78
C GLU A 216 16.98 -8.12 -1.11
N GLU A 217 16.80 -7.41 -2.23
CA GLU A 217 17.64 -6.28 -2.67
C GLU A 217 17.07 -4.90 -2.30
N TYR A 218 16.02 -4.85 -1.45
CA TYR A 218 15.31 -3.63 -1.06
C TYR A 218 14.59 -2.93 -2.23
N ASN A 219 14.22 -3.65 -3.29
CA ASN A 219 13.30 -3.10 -4.29
C ASN A 219 11.88 -3.05 -3.70
N ALA A 220 11.24 -1.90 -3.88
CA ALA A 220 9.89 -1.66 -3.39
C ALA A 220 8.84 -2.24 -4.35
N LYS A 221 7.87 -2.96 -3.79
CA LYS A 221 6.68 -3.45 -4.50
C LYS A 221 5.41 -3.07 -3.74
N LEU A 222 4.42 -2.52 -4.44
CA LEU A 222 3.10 -2.21 -3.84
C LEU A 222 2.30 -3.51 -3.68
N SER A 223 1.72 -3.72 -2.50
CA SER A 223 0.88 -4.88 -2.15
C SER A 223 -0.56 -4.48 -1.86
N ASP A 224 -1.45 -5.41 -1.50
CA ASP A 224 -2.74 -5.08 -0.86
C ASP A 224 -3.64 -4.14 -1.69
N PHE A 225 -4.18 -4.67 -2.79
CA PHE A 225 -5.02 -3.94 -3.74
C PHE A 225 -6.51 -3.96 -3.37
N GLY A 226 -6.87 -4.42 -2.17
CA GLY A 226 -8.28 -4.68 -1.81
C GLY A 226 -9.17 -3.43 -1.83
N LEU A 227 -8.58 -2.24 -1.65
CA LEU A 227 -9.30 -0.97 -1.68
C LEU A 227 -9.19 -0.24 -3.03
N ALA A 228 -8.40 -0.76 -3.97
CA ALA A 228 -8.16 -0.14 -5.27
C ALA A 228 -9.47 0.00 -6.05
N LYS A 229 -9.52 1.02 -6.90
CA LYS A 229 -10.67 1.34 -7.72
C LYS A 229 -10.22 1.79 -9.10
N ASP A 230 -11.00 1.46 -10.11
CA ASP A 230 -10.87 2.12 -11.39
C ASP A 230 -11.09 3.63 -11.22
N GLY A 231 -10.24 4.40 -11.88
CA GLY A 231 -10.37 5.84 -11.99
C GLY A 231 -11.54 6.26 -12.86
N PRO A 232 -11.81 7.57 -12.93
CA PRO A 232 -12.90 8.07 -13.75
C PRO A 232 -12.65 7.79 -15.24
N VAL A 233 -13.73 7.47 -15.96
CA VAL A 233 -13.72 7.20 -17.41
C VAL A 233 -14.60 8.23 -18.11
N GLY A 234 -14.23 8.62 -19.34
CA GLY A 234 -14.96 9.63 -20.13
C GLY A 234 -14.86 11.02 -19.50
N ASP A 235 -16.00 11.72 -19.41
CA ASP A 235 -16.05 13.10 -18.91
C ASP A 235 -16.09 13.22 -17.38
N LYS A 236 -16.03 12.10 -16.65
CA LYS A 236 -16.01 12.10 -15.19
C LYS A 236 -14.65 12.64 -14.70
N SER A 237 -14.69 13.50 -13.67
CA SER A 237 -13.48 14.07 -13.07
C SER A 237 -12.99 13.32 -11.82
N HIS A 238 -13.85 12.49 -11.22
CA HIS A 238 -13.60 11.78 -9.97
C HIS A 238 -14.47 10.53 -9.86
N VAL A 239 -14.16 9.70 -8.88
CA VAL A 239 -14.97 8.55 -8.45
C VAL A 239 -15.61 8.90 -7.11
N THR A 240 -16.93 9.00 -7.06
CA THR A 240 -17.66 9.17 -5.80
C THR A 240 -17.74 7.82 -5.10
N THR A 241 -17.26 7.74 -3.85
CA THR A 241 -17.26 6.49 -3.09
C THR A 241 -17.25 6.77 -1.59
N ARG A 242 -17.65 5.78 -0.77
CA ARG A 242 -17.48 5.87 0.69
C ARG A 242 -16.02 6.19 1.02
N ILE A 243 -15.77 6.93 2.08
CA ILE A 243 -14.40 7.19 2.52
C ILE A 243 -13.79 5.90 3.09
N MET A 244 -12.70 5.43 2.49
CA MET A 244 -11.91 4.27 2.93
C MET A 244 -10.42 4.58 2.76
N GLY A 245 -9.56 3.77 3.38
CA GLY A 245 -8.11 3.97 3.42
C GLY A 245 -7.64 4.25 4.84
N THR A 246 -6.34 4.47 4.98
CA THR A 246 -5.71 4.62 6.30
C THR A 246 -5.70 6.06 6.78
N TYR A 247 -6.19 6.27 8.01
CA TYR A 247 -6.16 7.59 8.64
C TYR A 247 -4.72 8.09 8.82
N GLY A 248 -4.47 9.35 8.47
CA GLY A 248 -3.14 9.95 8.42
C GLY A 248 -2.50 9.99 7.03
N TYR A 249 -3.06 9.27 6.05
CA TYR A 249 -2.59 9.28 4.65
C TYR A 249 -3.60 9.93 3.70
N ALA A 250 -4.89 9.86 4.02
CA ALA A 250 -5.95 10.33 3.13
C ALA A 250 -5.91 11.84 2.85
N ALA A 251 -6.10 12.20 1.59
CA ALA A 251 -6.12 13.59 1.13
C ALA A 251 -7.32 14.38 1.70
N PRO A 252 -7.15 15.67 2.02
CA PRO A 252 -8.19 16.46 2.70
C PRO A 252 -9.48 16.61 1.87
N GLU A 253 -9.37 16.79 0.57
CA GLU A 253 -10.54 16.87 -0.32
C GLU A 253 -11.31 15.55 -0.38
N TYR A 254 -10.61 14.42 -0.31
CA TYR A 254 -11.23 13.11 -0.34
C TYR A 254 -12.00 12.85 0.96
N ILE A 255 -11.41 13.20 2.11
CA ILE A 255 -12.08 13.11 3.41
C ILE A 255 -13.32 14.01 3.46
N MET A 256 -13.25 15.19 2.85
CA MET A 256 -14.34 16.16 2.92
C MET A 256 -15.50 15.85 1.95
N THR A 257 -15.20 15.31 0.77
CA THR A 257 -16.19 15.19 -0.33
C THR A 257 -16.50 13.75 -0.73
N GLY A 258 -15.65 12.79 -0.39
CA GLY A 258 -15.72 11.42 -0.91
C GLY A 258 -15.28 11.30 -2.39
N HIS A 259 -14.83 12.39 -3.02
CA HIS A 259 -14.33 12.37 -4.40
C HIS A 259 -12.91 11.80 -4.44
N LEU A 260 -12.79 10.59 -4.95
CA LEU A 260 -11.53 9.88 -5.11
C LEU A 260 -10.93 10.16 -6.49
N THR A 261 -9.64 10.50 -6.52
CA THR A 261 -8.87 10.75 -7.75
C THR A 261 -7.45 10.19 -7.62
N ALA A 262 -6.72 10.08 -8.74
CA ALA A 262 -5.29 9.76 -8.72
C ALA A 262 -4.47 10.74 -7.84
N MET A 263 -4.91 12.01 -7.75
CA MET A 263 -4.27 13.01 -6.90
C MET A 263 -4.39 12.71 -5.40
N SER A 264 -5.37 11.89 -4.99
CA SER A 264 -5.47 11.41 -3.61
C SER A 264 -4.33 10.44 -3.26
N ASP A 265 -3.88 9.62 -4.21
CA ASP A 265 -2.69 8.77 -4.03
C ASP A 265 -1.41 9.62 -4.02
N VAL A 266 -1.33 10.68 -4.85
CA VAL A 266 -0.19 11.61 -4.85
C VAL A 266 -0.02 12.28 -3.47
N TYR A 267 -1.12 12.68 -2.83
CA TYR A 267 -1.06 13.21 -1.47
C TYR A 267 -0.50 12.18 -0.48
N SER A 268 -1.01 10.95 -0.55
CA SER A 268 -0.56 9.83 0.28
C SER A 268 0.92 9.51 0.04
N PHE A 269 1.40 9.61 -1.20
CA PHE A 269 2.81 9.51 -1.55
C PHE A 269 3.65 10.59 -0.87
N GLY A 270 3.16 11.83 -0.83
CA GLY A 270 3.79 12.93 -0.09
C GLY A 270 3.95 12.63 1.40
N ILE A 271 2.97 11.96 2.02
CA ILE A 271 3.08 11.50 3.41
C ILE A 271 4.18 10.45 3.56
N VAL A 272 4.24 9.46 2.67
CA VAL A 272 5.31 8.44 2.67
C VAL A 272 6.70 9.07 2.50
N LEU A 273 6.84 10.10 1.65
CA LEU A 273 8.09 10.86 1.56
C LEU A 273 8.47 11.51 2.90
N LEU A 274 7.51 12.08 3.63
CA LEU A 274 7.77 12.63 4.97
C LEU A 274 8.17 11.54 5.96
N GLU A 275 7.53 10.37 5.93
CA GLU A 275 7.92 9.24 6.78
C GLU A 275 9.37 8.83 6.48
N LEU A 276 9.74 8.70 5.20
CA LEU A 276 11.09 8.36 4.77
C LEU A 276 12.11 9.43 5.17
N LEU A 277 11.79 10.72 5.10
CA LEU A 277 12.69 11.79 5.50
C LEU A 277 12.88 11.85 7.03
N THR A 278 11.80 11.70 7.78
CA THR A 278 11.76 12.04 9.21
C THR A 278 11.89 10.84 10.13
N GLY A 279 11.64 9.63 9.62
CA GLY A 279 11.54 8.41 10.44
C GLY A 279 10.35 8.44 11.42
N ARG A 280 9.37 9.34 11.22
CA ARG A 280 8.17 9.47 12.06
C ARG A 280 6.97 8.85 11.36
N LYS A 281 6.03 8.31 12.15
CA LYS A 281 4.76 7.77 11.64
C LYS A 281 3.83 8.89 11.21
N SER A 282 3.02 8.64 10.17
CA SER A 282 1.99 9.58 9.71
C SER A 282 1.03 10.02 10.82
N LEU A 283 0.65 9.09 11.69
CA LEU A 283 -0.11 9.33 12.91
C LEU A 283 0.62 8.74 14.13
N ASP A 284 1.00 9.60 15.07
CA ASP A 284 1.65 9.20 16.32
C ASP A 284 0.95 9.81 17.54
N LYS A 285 0.03 9.04 18.14
CA LYS A 285 -0.74 9.46 19.32
C LYS A 285 0.12 9.66 20.58
N SER A 286 1.38 9.21 20.58
CA SER A 286 2.29 9.44 21.70
C SER A 286 2.89 10.85 21.71
N ARG A 287 2.74 11.60 20.61
CA ARG A 287 3.22 12.98 20.48
C ARG A 287 2.20 14.00 21.00
N PRO A 288 2.65 15.24 21.29
CA PRO A 288 1.74 16.36 21.58
C PRO A 288 0.71 16.51 20.47
N VAL A 289 -0.51 16.93 20.82
CA VAL A 289 -1.68 16.97 19.89
C VAL A 289 -1.36 17.64 18.56
N ARG A 290 -0.60 18.75 18.58
CA ARG A 290 -0.21 19.51 17.38
C ARG A 290 0.82 18.80 16.48
N GLU A 291 1.43 17.72 16.96
CA GLU A 291 2.43 16.91 16.26
C GLU A 291 1.99 15.48 15.99
N GLN A 292 0.74 15.12 16.32
CA GLN A 292 0.25 13.77 16.10
C GLN A 292 0.10 13.46 14.62
N MET A 293 -0.31 14.45 13.81
CA MET A 293 -0.42 14.35 12.37
C MET A 293 0.88 14.84 11.72
N LEU A 294 1.60 13.94 11.06
CA LEU A 294 2.90 14.25 10.44
C LEU A 294 2.76 15.35 9.38
N ALA A 295 1.70 15.30 8.58
CA ALA A 295 1.42 16.27 7.54
C ALA A 295 1.31 17.70 8.10
N ASP A 296 0.51 17.87 9.15
CA ASP A 296 0.23 19.18 9.76
C ASP A 296 1.48 19.76 10.43
N TRP A 297 2.29 18.90 11.06
CA TRP A 297 3.55 19.30 11.67
C TRP A 297 4.63 19.67 10.65
N ALA A 298 4.78 18.87 9.58
CA ALA A 298 5.87 19.04 8.62
C ALA A 298 5.57 20.13 7.58
N ALA A 299 4.33 20.28 7.13
CA ALA A 299 3.95 21.23 6.08
C ALA A 299 4.53 22.66 6.24
N PRO A 300 4.46 23.33 7.41
CA PRO A 300 5.01 24.68 7.58
C PRO A 300 6.55 24.74 7.60
N LEU A 301 7.22 23.59 7.69
CA LEU A 301 8.67 23.48 7.79
C LEU A 301 9.32 23.21 6.42
N LEU A 302 8.58 22.65 5.45
CA LEU A 302 9.12 22.20 4.15
C LEU A 302 9.63 23.31 3.24
N THR A 303 9.21 24.56 3.46
CA THR A 303 9.59 25.70 2.62
C THR A 303 10.91 26.35 3.04
N GLN A 304 11.45 26.02 4.21
CA GLN A 304 12.65 26.66 4.76
C GLN A 304 13.78 25.64 4.93
N LYS A 305 14.87 25.80 4.18
CA LYS A 305 16.04 24.88 4.20
C LYS A 305 16.51 24.50 5.61
N ARG A 306 16.68 25.48 6.51
CA ARG A 306 17.13 25.22 7.89
C ARG A 306 16.14 24.34 8.66
N LYS A 307 14.83 24.55 8.49
CA LYS A 307 13.79 23.76 9.15
C LYS A 307 13.68 22.36 8.56
N VAL A 308 13.87 22.22 7.24
CA VAL A 308 13.97 20.92 6.55
C VAL A 308 15.11 20.09 7.13
N MET A 309 16.29 20.66 7.32
CA MET A 309 17.41 19.90 7.91
C MET A 309 17.13 19.49 9.37
N GLY A 310 16.39 20.30 10.12
CA GLY A 310 16.03 19.99 11.51
C GLY A 310 14.97 18.90 11.69
N MET A 311 14.26 18.48 10.64
CA MET A 311 13.26 17.42 10.71
C MET A 311 13.76 16.05 10.26
N ILE A 312 14.94 15.98 9.64
CA ILE A 312 15.48 14.72 9.10
C ILE A 312 15.70 13.73 10.23
N ASP A 313 15.48 12.45 9.92
CA ASP A 313 15.67 11.37 10.86
C ASP A 313 17.08 11.43 11.46
N PRO A 314 17.22 11.71 12.77
CA PRO A 314 18.53 11.86 13.40
C PRO A 314 19.35 10.58 13.35
N ARG A 315 18.68 9.43 13.17
CA ARG A 315 19.33 8.12 13.04
C ARG A 315 20.13 7.95 11.74
N LEU A 316 19.96 8.85 10.76
CA LEU A 316 20.79 8.87 9.54
C LEU A 316 22.18 9.46 9.78
N GLY A 317 22.46 10.07 10.94
CA GLY A 317 23.81 10.52 11.30
C GLY A 317 24.42 11.59 10.38
N GLY A 318 23.62 12.25 9.53
CA GLY A 318 24.12 13.20 8.52
C GLY A 318 24.58 12.54 7.22
N GLU A 319 24.40 11.23 7.04
CA GLU A 319 24.78 10.50 5.83
C GLU A 319 23.74 10.67 4.70
N TYR A 320 23.58 11.90 4.24
CA TYR A 320 22.69 12.25 3.12
C TYR A 320 23.17 13.51 2.41
N PRO A 321 22.94 13.64 1.08
CA PRO A 321 23.27 14.88 0.38
C PRO A 321 22.24 15.98 0.67
N ASP A 322 22.68 17.13 1.18
CA ASP A 322 21.84 18.31 1.47
C ASP A 322 20.92 18.72 0.32
N LYS A 323 21.43 18.66 -0.91
CA LYS A 323 20.67 19.01 -2.12
C LYS A 323 19.56 17.98 -2.40
N ALA A 324 19.84 16.69 -2.17
CA ALA A 324 18.85 15.63 -2.35
C ALA A 324 17.72 15.76 -1.32
N VAL A 325 18.07 16.01 -0.05
CA VAL A 325 17.08 16.28 1.02
C VAL A 325 16.16 17.44 0.66
N GLN A 326 16.71 18.57 0.20
CA GLN A 326 15.89 19.71 -0.21
C GLN A 326 14.96 19.37 -1.38
N LYS A 327 15.45 18.61 -2.37
CA LYS A 327 14.64 18.19 -3.51
C LYS A 327 13.47 17.30 -3.08
N ILE A 328 13.70 16.32 -2.19
CA ILE A 328 12.64 15.45 -1.66
C ILE A 328 11.65 16.25 -0.80
N ALA A 329 12.13 17.17 0.03
CA ALA A 329 11.26 18.01 0.87
C ALA A 329 10.35 18.90 0.02
N MET A 330 10.88 19.50 -1.06
CA MET A 330 10.08 20.26 -2.03
C MET A 330 9.07 19.35 -2.74
N LEU A 331 9.47 18.14 -3.14
CA LEU A 331 8.58 17.19 -3.78
C LEU A 331 7.42 16.79 -2.85
N ALA A 332 7.71 16.50 -1.58
CA ALA A 332 6.70 16.24 -0.57
C ALA A 332 5.77 17.45 -0.37
N HIS A 333 6.30 18.67 -0.35
CA HIS A 333 5.51 19.90 -0.27
C HIS A 333 4.51 20.03 -1.43
N HIS A 334 4.94 19.76 -2.66
CA HIS A 334 4.08 19.79 -3.84
C HIS A 334 3.03 18.68 -3.82
N CYS A 335 3.39 17.47 -3.38
CA CYS A 335 2.44 16.36 -3.22
C CYS A 335 1.34 16.67 -2.19
N LEU A 336 1.69 17.37 -1.12
CA LEU A 336 0.78 17.72 -0.01
C LEU A 336 -0.04 19.00 -0.25
N ASN A 337 -0.04 19.53 -1.48
CA ASN A 337 -0.80 20.73 -1.80
C ASN A 337 -2.30 20.50 -1.55
N ARG A 338 -2.97 21.48 -0.91
CA ARG A 338 -4.41 21.43 -0.65
C ARG A 338 -5.25 21.46 -1.92
N ASN A 339 -4.76 22.09 -2.98
CA ASN A 339 -5.36 22.03 -4.30
C ASN A 339 -4.87 20.77 -5.03
N PRO A 340 -5.73 19.76 -5.28
CA PRO A 340 -5.32 18.53 -5.96
C PRO A 340 -4.75 18.77 -7.35
N LYS A 341 -5.25 19.78 -8.07
CA LYS A 341 -4.78 20.13 -9.42
C LYS A 341 -3.37 20.72 -9.45
N ALA A 342 -2.86 21.16 -8.31
CA ALA A 342 -1.50 21.69 -8.18
C ALA A 342 -0.48 20.62 -7.76
N ARG A 343 -0.93 19.38 -7.51
CA ARG A 343 -0.05 18.26 -7.21
C ARG A 343 0.57 17.74 -8.52
N PRO A 344 1.83 17.29 -8.49
CA PRO A 344 2.50 16.76 -9.69
C PRO A 344 1.94 15.40 -10.07
N PHE A 345 2.08 15.01 -11.35
CA PHE A 345 1.78 13.64 -11.76
C PHE A 345 2.86 12.68 -11.27
N MET A 346 2.49 11.40 -11.08
CA MET A 346 3.45 10.39 -10.62
C MET A 346 4.63 10.19 -11.59
N ARG A 347 4.44 10.33 -12.91
CA ARG A 347 5.56 10.33 -13.87
C ARG A 347 6.58 11.44 -13.61
N ASP A 348 6.12 12.64 -13.24
CA ASP A 348 7.00 13.79 -12.97
C ASP A 348 7.76 13.59 -11.64
N ILE A 349 7.09 12.93 -10.68
CA ILE A 349 7.71 12.48 -9.42
C ILE A 349 8.80 11.45 -9.71
N VAL A 350 8.55 10.47 -10.58
CA VAL A 350 9.55 9.47 -10.99
C VAL A 350 10.78 10.15 -11.61
N CYS A 351 10.59 11.05 -12.57
CA CYS A 351 11.68 11.84 -13.17
C CYS A 351 12.44 12.68 -12.12
N SER A 352 11.75 13.16 -11.08
CA SER A 352 12.37 13.95 -10.01
C SER A 352 13.24 13.08 -9.08
N LEU A 353 12.86 11.83 -8.87
CA LEU A 353 13.52 10.87 -7.98
C LEU A 353 14.65 10.08 -8.66
N GLU A 354 14.60 9.91 -9.98
CA GLU A 354 15.60 9.16 -10.75
C GLU A 354 17.03 9.68 -10.56
N PRO A 355 17.33 11.00 -10.64
CA PRO A 355 18.69 11.51 -10.41
C PRO A 355 19.16 11.40 -8.95
N LEU A 356 18.27 11.02 -8.03
CA LEU A 356 18.59 10.84 -6.61
C LEU A 356 18.92 9.38 -6.28
N GLN A 357 18.80 8.48 -7.25
CA GLN A 357 19.31 7.13 -7.13
C GLN A 357 20.83 7.20 -7.12
N VAL A 358 21.44 6.80 -6.00
CA VAL A 358 22.90 6.64 -5.93
C VAL A 358 23.23 5.36 -6.69
N ALA A 359 24.18 5.42 -7.64
CA ALA A 359 24.77 4.21 -8.19
C ALA A 359 25.39 3.44 -7.03
N VAL A 360 24.85 2.25 -6.72
CA VAL A 360 25.42 1.43 -5.66
C VAL A 360 26.70 0.82 -6.21
N ASP A 361 27.82 1.48 -5.96
CA ASP A 361 29.10 0.78 -5.89
C ASP A 361 29.00 -0.14 -4.67
N VAL A 362 28.71 -1.41 -4.92
CA VAL A 362 28.78 -2.46 -3.91
C VAL A 362 30.25 -2.57 -3.53
N PRO A 363 30.64 -2.34 -2.27
CA PRO A 363 31.97 -2.69 -1.82
C PRO A 363 32.10 -4.20 -1.96
N VAL A 364 32.98 -4.66 -2.85
CA VAL A 364 33.46 -6.04 -2.83
C VAL A 364 34.10 -6.23 -1.46
N MET A 365 33.43 -6.98 -0.58
CA MET A 365 34.07 -7.47 0.63
C MET A 365 35.16 -8.43 0.17
N GLU A 366 36.39 -7.93 0.11
CA GLU A 366 37.57 -8.77 -0.05
C GLU A 366 37.54 -9.82 1.06
N ALA A 367 37.42 -11.08 0.65
CA ALA A 367 37.57 -12.21 1.52
C ALA A 367 38.98 -12.16 2.14
N ILE A 368 39.03 -11.89 3.43
CA ILE A 368 40.22 -12.18 4.24
C ILE A 368 40.35 -13.70 4.24
N ASN A 369 41.26 -14.21 3.43
CA ASN A 369 41.64 -15.63 3.45
C ASN A 369 42.48 -15.91 4.71
N PRO A 370 42.31 -17.09 5.32
CA PRO A 370 42.91 -17.45 6.61
C PRO A 370 44.43 -17.59 6.59
#